data_AF-A0A1Y5FB75-F1
#
_entry.id   AF-A0A1Y5FB75-F1
#
_cell.length_a   1.000
_cell.length_b   1.000
_cell.length_c   1.000
_cell.angle_alpha   90.00
_cell.angle_beta   90.00
_cell.angle_gamma   90.00
#
_symmetry.space_group_name_H-M   'P 1'
#
loop_
_entity.id
_entity.type
_entity.pdbx_description
1 polymer ?
#
loop_
_entity_poly.entity_id
_entity_poly.type
_entity_poly.pdbx_seq_one_letter_code
_entity_poly.pdbx_strand_id
1 'polypeptide(L)'
;MKTYLEYGGYPGSYEFIDNKFEWLSYMKDSIITPVIEKDILSMVHVKSPALFRQSFDLICSYAAQEISYTKLLGQLQDKGNTDLVKNYIELFEAAFLVKSLEKYSGKIIKKRSSSPKIFPLAPALYSQAIDMQFNDEYYGHSFEAFVLMELIRLRGYLRI
;
A
#
# COMPACT_ATOMS: atom_id res chain seq x y z
N MET A 1 5.10 20.37 4.44
CA MET A 1 5.01 19.03 5.06
C MET A 1 3.61 18.46 4.93
N LYS A 2 2.56 19.13 5.45
CA LYS A 2 1.17 18.64 5.43
C LYS A 2 0.67 18.22 4.04
N THR A 3 0.81 19.11 3.04
CA THR A 3 0.44 18.83 1.64
C THR A 3 1.12 17.57 1.09
N TYR A 4 2.39 17.35 1.42
CA TYR A 4 3.10 16.16 0.95
C TYR A 4 2.55 14.88 1.60
N LEU A 5 2.17 14.93 2.88
CA LEU A 5 1.55 13.79 3.55
C LEU A 5 0.18 13.48 2.95
N GLU A 6 -0.62 14.50 2.62
CA GLU A 6 -1.97 14.35 2.05
C GLU A 6 -1.96 13.91 0.57
N TYR A 7 -1.08 14.48 -0.25
CA TYR A 7 -1.13 14.33 -1.71
C TYR A 7 0.06 13.54 -2.30
N GLY A 8 1.06 13.22 -1.48
CA GLY A 8 2.23 12.45 -1.87
C GLY A 8 3.14 13.15 -2.88
N GLY A 9 3.90 12.35 -3.62
CA GLY A 9 4.99 12.82 -4.50
C GLY A 9 4.73 12.70 -6.00
N TYR A 10 3.50 12.43 -6.45
CA TYR A 10 3.16 12.34 -7.87
C TYR A 10 2.94 13.74 -8.45
N PRO A 11 3.86 14.33 -9.24
CA PRO A 11 3.77 15.76 -9.60
C PRO A 11 2.52 16.11 -10.40
N GLY A 12 2.07 15.21 -11.30
CA GLY A 12 0.87 15.44 -12.09
C GLY A 12 -0.44 15.39 -11.29
N SER A 13 -0.43 14.88 -10.05
CA SER A 13 -1.63 14.94 -9.20
C SER A 13 -1.84 16.34 -8.60
N TYR A 14 -0.80 17.19 -8.59
CA TYR A 14 -0.86 18.51 -7.96
C TYR A 14 -1.78 19.49 -8.68
N GLU A 15 -2.08 19.25 -9.96
CA GLU A 15 -3.03 20.05 -10.74
C GLU A 15 -4.49 19.91 -10.23
N PHE A 16 -4.78 18.85 -9.46
CA PHE A 16 -6.14 18.50 -9.04
C PHE A 16 -6.39 18.64 -7.53
N ILE A 17 -5.42 19.14 -6.74
CA ILE A 17 -5.49 19.11 -5.26
C ILE A 17 -6.65 19.90 -4.67
N ASP A 18 -7.15 20.89 -5.41
CA ASP A 18 -8.29 21.73 -5.03
C ASP A 18 -9.65 21.05 -5.30
N ASN A 19 -9.66 19.93 -6.02
CA ASN A 19 -10.86 19.16 -6.33
C ASN A 19 -10.67 17.68 -5.98
N LYS A 20 -11.25 17.26 -4.84
CA LYS A 20 -11.21 15.87 -4.35
C LYS A 20 -11.56 14.83 -5.42
N PHE A 21 -12.63 15.05 -6.19
CA PHE A 21 -13.11 14.06 -7.16
C PHE A 21 -12.14 13.90 -8.33
N GLU A 22 -11.61 15.01 -8.84
CA GLU A 22 -10.61 14.99 -9.91
C GLU A 22 -9.30 14.37 -9.43
N TRP A 23 -8.86 14.71 -8.22
CA TRP A 23 -7.64 14.13 -7.64
C TRP A 23 -7.76 12.61 -7.46
N LEU A 24 -8.90 12.13 -6.94
CA LEU A 24 -9.16 10.69 -6.79
C LEU A 24 -9.21 9.97 -8.14
N SER A 25 -9.88 10.56 -9.14
CA SER A 25 -9.90 9.99 -10.50
C SER A 25 -8.50 9.96 -11.10
N TYR A 26 -7.71 11.04 -10.98
CA TYR A 26 -6.33 11.06 -11.43
C TYR A 26 -5.50 9.95 -10.79
N MET A 27 -5.54 9.83 -9.45
CA MET A 27 -4.80 8.79 -8.73
C MET A 27 -5.22 7.39 -9.16
N LYS A 28 -6.52 7.16 -9.33
CA LYS A 28 -7.05 5.86 -9.75
C LYS A 28 -6.66 5.52 -11.19
N ASP A 29 -6.93 6.42 -12.12
CA ASP A 29 -6.91 6.14 -13.56
C ASP A 29 -5.53 6.32 -14.18
N SER A 30 -4.73 7.26 -13.65
CA SER A 30 -3.40 7.59 -14.18
C SER A 30 -2.25 6.95 -13.42
N ILE A 31 -2.45 6.56 -12.15
CA ILE A 31 -1.39 6.00 -11.31
C ILE A 31 -1.68 4.54 -10.94
N ILE A 32 -2.76 4.28 -10.19
CA ILE A 32 -3.03 2.95 -9.62
C ILE A 32 -3.38 1.94 -10.72
N THR A 33 -4.36 2.25 -11.56
CA THR A 33 -4.85 1.31 -12.59
C THR A 33 -3.75 0.91 -13.57
N PRO A 34 -2.92 1.83 -14.11
CA PRO A 34 -1.81 1.46 -14.98
C PRO A 34 -0.81 0.52 -14.29
N VAL A 35 -0.37 0.80 -13.06
CA VAL A 35 0.60 -0.06 -12.38
C VAL A 35 -0.01 -1.44 -12.09
N ILE A 36 -1.24 -1.49 -11.60
CA ILE A 36 -1.90 -2.76 -11.29
C ILE A 36 -2.13 -3.58 -12.58
N GLU A 37 -2.69 -2.98 -13.63
CA GLU A 37 -3.08 -3.71 -14.84
C GLU A 37 -1.91 -3.99 -15.78
N LYS A 38 -1.15 -2.95 -16.11
CA LYS A 38 -0.14 -3.00 -17.17
C LYS A 38 1.20 -3.46 -16.63
N ASP A 39 1.56 -3.10 -15.41
CA ASP A 39 2.88 -3.48 -14.89
C ASP A 39 2.79 -4.84 -14.17
N ILE A 40 1.79 -5.07 -13.32
CA ILE A 40 1.73 -6.33 -12.57
C ILE A 40 0.97 -7.42 -13.33
N LEU A 41 -0.29 -7.17 -13.67
CA LEU A 41 -1.18 -8.20 -14.22
C LEU A 41 -0.85 -8.61 -15.66
N SER A 42 -0.05 -7.83 -16.39
CA SER A 42 0.48 -8.22 -17.69
C SER A 42 1.62 -9.26 -17.59
N MET A 43 2.36 -9.24 -16.48
CA MET A 43 3.53 -10.10 -16.24
C MET A 43 3.20 -11.32 -15.39
N VAL A 44 2.16 -11.24 -14.56
CA VAL A 44 1.78 -12.30 -13.62
C VAL A 44 0.32 -12.70 -13.83
N HIS A 45 0.09 -14.00 -14.00
CA HIS A 45 -1.26 -14.53 -14.07
C HIS A 45 -1.91 -14.59 -12.69
N VAL A 46 -2.95 -13.79 -12.48
CA VAL A 46 -3.77 -13.78 -11.27
C VAL A 46 -5.17 -14.27 -11.59
N LYS A 47 -5.70 -15.21 -10.79
CA LYS A 47 -7.00 -15.84 -11.03
C LYS A 47 -8.18 -14.88 -10.98
N SER A 48 -8.15 -13.91 -10.06
CA SER A 48 -9.20 -12.88 -9.94
C SER A 48 -8.55 -11.49 -9.90
N PRO A 49 -8.50 -10.79 -11.05
CA PRO A 49 -8.04 -9.40 -11.12
C PRO A 49 -8.85 -8.44 -10.23
N ALA A 50 -10.14 -8.72 -10.05
CA ALA A 50 -11.01 -7.93 -9.17
C ALA A 50 -10.57 -8.05 -7.70
N LEU A 51 -10.31 -9.28 -7.24
CA LEU A 51 -9.80 -9.54 -5.89
C LEU A 51 -8.42 -8.93 -5.67
N PHE A 52 -7.56 -8.94 -6.70
CA PHE A 52 -6.24 -8.32 -6.65
C PHE A 52 -6.33 -6.80 -6.38
N ARG A 53 -7.17 -6.09 -7.15
CA ARG A 53 -7.43 -4.64 -6.95
C ARG A 53 -8.02 -4.36 -5.57
N GLN A 54 -9.04 -5.12 -5.18
CA GLN A 54 -9.65 -4.97 -3.87
C GLN A 54 -8.63 -5.18 -2.74
N SER A 55 -7.73 -6.13 -2.90
CA SER A 55 -6.65 -6.37 -1.93
C SER A 55 -5.70 -5.18 -1.85
N PHE A 56 -5.35 -4.59 -3.00
CA PHE A 56 -4.49 -3.39 -3.03
C PHE A 56 -5.10 -2.22 -2.27
N ASP A 57 -6.35 -1.86 -2.60
CA ASP A 57 -7.07 -0.76 -1.94
C ASP A 57 -7.21 -1.02 -0.43
N LEU A 58 -7.55 -2.26 -0.07
CA LEU A 58 -7.68 -2.68 1.32
C LEU A 58 -6.35 -2.57 2.09
N ILE A 59 -5.25 -3.05 1.50
CA ILE A 59 -3.93 -2.95 2.15
C ILE A 59 -3.53 -1.49 2.34
N CYS A 60 -3.80 -0.64 1.35
CA CYS A 60 -3.47 0.78 1.44
C CYS A 60 -4.31 1.50 2.50
N SER A 61 -5.55 1.10 2.77
CA SER A 61 -6.38 1.72 3.82
C SER A 61 -5.92 1.37 5.25
N TYR A 62 -5.15 0.28 5.42
CA TYR A 62 -4.48 -0.10 6.67
C TYR A 62 -3.01 0.35 6.73
N ALA A 63 -2.67 1.44 6.05
CA ALA A 63 -1.31 1.99 6.03
C ALA A 63 -0.71 2.10 7.44
N ALA A 64 0.48 1.54 7.63
CA ALA A 64 1.21 1.55 8.89
C ALA A 64 0.36 1.07 10.08
N GLN A 65 -0.53 0.10 9.87
CA GLN A 65 -1.24 -0.61 10.93
C GLN A 65 -0.80 -2.08 10.95
N GLU A 66 -0.71 -2.65 12.16
CA GLU A 66 -0.50 -4.08 12.30
C GLU A 66 -1.82 -4.81 11.98
N ILE A 67 -1.82 -5.64 10.94
CA ILE A 67 -3.02 -6.34 10.49
C ILE A 67 -2.74 -7.81 10.20
N SER A 68 -3.61 -8.70 10.68
CA SER A 68 -3.49 -10.12 10.39
C SER A 68 -4.02 -10.46 8.99
N TYR A 69 -3.42 -11.46 8.34
CA TYR A 69 -3.90 -11.93 7.03
C TYR A 69 -5.35 -12.40 7.07
N THR A 70 -5.81 -12.97 8.20
CA THR A 70 -7.20 -13.38 8.39
C THR A 70 -8.15 -12.18 8.43
N LYS A 71 -7.74 -11.06 9.04
CA LYS A 71 -8.54 -9.82 9.06
C LYS A 71 -8.64 -9.22 7.66
N LEU A 72 -7.53 -9.18 6.91
CA LEU A 72 -7.54 -8.76 5.50
C LEU A 72 -8.48 -9.64 4.67
N LEU A 73 -8.33 -10.96 4.76
CA LEU A 73 -9.16 -11.91 4.03
C LEU A 73 -10.65 -11.76 4.36
N GLY A 74 -11.00 -11.52 5.64
CA GLY A 74 -12.38 -11.33 6.07
C GLY A 74 -13.06 -10.06 5.52
N GLN A 75 -12.29 -9.12 4.97
CA GLN A 75 -12.82 -7.91 4.33
C GLN A 75 -12.83 -7.99 2.80
N LEU A 76 -12.31 -9.08 2.23
CA LEU A 76 -12.39 -9.36 0.80
C LEU A 76 -13.73 -10.05 0.48
N GLN A 77 -14.32 -9.69 -0.65
CA GLN A 77 -15.64 -10.18 -1.05
C GLN A 77 -15.62 -11.60 -1.64
N ASP A 78 -14.49 -12.02 -2.21
CA ASP A 78 -14.31 -13.34 -2.85
C ASP A 78 -13.64 -14.37 -1.92
N LYS A 79 -13.93 -15.66 -2.18
CA LYS A 79 -13.33 -16.81 -1.49
C LYS A 79 -11.83 -16.95 -1.81
N GLY A 80 -11.00 -16.17 -1.15
CA GLY A 80 -9.54 -16.32 -1.12
C GLY A 80 -9.04 -17.21 0.03
N ASN A 81 -7.73 -17.21 0.23
CA ASN A 81 -7.08 -17.75 1.43
C ASN A 81 -5.95 -16.80 1.87
N THR A 82 -5.39 -17.03 3.05
CA THR A 82 -4.34 -16.16 3.60
C THR A 82 -3.03 -16.22 2.80
N ASP A 83 -2.73 -17.34 2.16
CA ASP A 83 -1.54 -17.48 1.29
C ASP A 83 -1.68 -16.66 0.00
N LEU A 84 -2.89 -16.51 -0.52
CA LEU A 84 -3.18 -15.64 -1.66
C LEU A 84 -2.96 -14.17 -1.31
N VAL A 85 -3.42 -13.73 -0.13
CA VAL A 85 -3.20 -12.36 0.36
C VAL A 85 -1.70 -12.09 0.53
N LYS A 86 -0.95 -13.05 1.08
CA LYS A 86 0.52 -12.94 1.18
C LYS A 86 1.18 -12.79 -0.18
N ASN A 87 0.82 -13.66 -1.13
CA ASN A 87 1.33 -13.59 -2.50
C ASN A 87 1.01 -12.24 -3.15
N TYR A 88 -0.18 -11.68 -2.92
CA TYR A 88 -0.50 -10.35 -3.45
C TYR A 88 0.35 -9.24 -2.82
N ILE A 89 0.57 -9.27 -1.50
CA ILE A 89 1.47 -8.33 -0.82
C ILE A 89 2.89 -8.42 -1.41
N GLU A 90 3.38 -9.64 -1.67
CA GLU A 90 4.69 -9.84 -2.32
C GLU A 90 4.75 -9.25 -3.72
N LEU A 91 3.67 -9.38 -4.52
CA LEU A 91 3.57 -8.77 -5.84
C LEU A 91 3.55 -7.24 -5.78
N PHE A 92 2.79 -6.66 -4.84
CA PHE A 92 2.77 -5.20 -4.64
C PHE A 92 4.12 -4.67 -4.15
N GLU A 93 4.81 -5.41 -3.30
CA GLU A 93 6.15 -5.05 -2.81
C GLU A 93 7.20 -5.14 -3.93
N ALA A 94 7.13 -6.18 -4.77
CA ALA A 94 7.99 -6.31 -5.95
C ALA A 94 7.76 -5.19 -6.98
N ALA A 95 6.54 -4.64 -7.04
CA ALA A 95 6.19 -3.50 -7.87
C ALA A 95 6.48 -2.13 -7.21
N PHE A 96 7.16 -2.11 -6.05
CA PHE A 96 7.47 -0.89 -5.31
C PHE A 96 6.25 -0.07 -4.88
N LEU A 97 5.08 -0.71 -4.73
CA LEU A 97 3.87 -0.03 -4.27
C LEU A 97 3.75 0.00 -2.74
N VAL A 98 4.18 -1.07 -2.07
CA VAL A 98 4.11 -1.22 -0.62
C VAL A 98 5.38 -1.85 -0.07
N LYS A 99 5.57 -1.76 1.24
CA LYS A 99 6.57 -2.52 1.99
C LYS A 99 5.91 -3.25 3.15
N SER A 100 6.15 -4.55 3.28
CA SER A 100 5.73 -5.34 4.44
C SER A 100 6.85 -5.50 5.45
N LEU A 101 6.56 -5.23 6.73
CA LEU A 101 7.46 -5.52 7.85
C LEU A 101 6.84 -6.61 8.74
N GLU A 102 7.55 -7.73 8.85
CA GLU A 102 7.22 -8.80 9.79
C GLU A 102 7.81 -8.51 11.18
N LYS A 103 7.21 -9.07 12.24
CA LYS A 103 7.77 -8.95 13.59
C LYS A 103 9.16 -9.59 13.65
N TYR A 104 10.08 -8.92 14.35
CA TYR A 104 11.39 -9.52 14.63
C TYR A 104 11.21 -10.76 15.51
N SER A 105 11.73 -11.90 15.06
CA SER A 105 11.80 -13.12 15.85
C SER A 105 13.03 -13.92 15.45
N GLY A 106 13.78 -14.43 16.44
CA GLY A 106 14.88 -15.36 16.20
C GLY A 106 14.43 -16.72 15.62
N LYS A 107 13.13 -17.00 15.59
CA LYS A 107 12.55 -18.21 15.01
C LYS A 107 11.78 -17.87 13.73
N ILE A 108 12.24 -18.38 12.58
CA ILE A 108 11.69 -18.11 11.24
C ILE A 108 10.17 -18.37 11.17
N ILE A 109 9.69 -19.43 11.82
CA ILE A 109 8.27 -19.80 11.83
C ILE A 109 7.39 -18.72 12.48
N LYS A 110 7.84 -18.15 13.61
CA LYS A 110 7.10 -17.10 14.34
C LYS A 110 7.10 -15.77 13.60
N LYS A 111 8.14 -15.53 12.79
CA LYS A 111 8.25 -14.35 11.93
C LYS A 111 7.19 -14.41 10.82
N ARG A 112 7.09 -15.53 10.10
CA ARG A 112 6.11 -15.75 9.02
C ARG A 112 4.65 -15.83 9.46
N SER A 113 4.38 -16.18 10.71
CA SER A 113 3.03 -16.23 11.27
C SER A 113 2.60 -14.92 11.93
N SER A 114 3.47 -13.90 11.96
CA SER A 114 3.15 -12.62 12.59
C SER A 114 2.21 -11.79 11.72
N SER A 115 1.40 -10.96 12.36
CA SER A 115 0.66 -9.90 11.65
C SER A 115 1.67 -8.90 11.12
N PRO A 116 1.80 -8.73 9.79
CA PRO A 116 2.70 -7.72 9.24
C PRO A 116 2.17 -6.32 9.50
N LYS A 117 3.09 -5.36 9.46
CA LYS A 117 2.80 -3.95 9.30
C LYS A 117 3.13 -3.55 7.87
N ILE A 118 2.13 -3.08 7.11
CA ILE A 118 2.27 -2.82 5.68
C ILE A 118 2.25 -1.30 5.45
N PHE A 119 3.15 -0.82 4.60
CA PHE A 119 3.38 0.59 4.36
C PHE A 119 3.26 0.90 2.87
N PRO A 120 2.28 1.68 2.42
CA PRO A 120 2.29 2.23 1.08
C PRO A 120 3.53 3.10 0.87
N LEU A 121 4.20 2.91 -0.27
CA LEU A 121 5.42 3.63 -0.63
C LEU A 121 5.15 4.98 -1.31
N ALA A 122 3.92 5.48 -1.22
CA ALA A 122 3.57 6.86 -1.51
C ALA A 122 2.38 7.28 -0.63
N PRO A 123 2.41 8.45 0.04
CA PRO A 123 1.30 8.89 0.89
C PRO A 123 -0.03 9.00 0.12
N ALA A 124 0.03 9.38 -1.16
CA ALA A 124 -1.12 9.47 -2.04
C ALA A 124 -1.92 8.16 -2.18
N LEU A 125 -1.25 7.01 -2.06
CA LEU A 125 -1.93 5.70 -2.12
C LEU A 125 -2.80 5.47 -0.88
N TYR A 126 -2.29 5.86 0.30
CA TYR A 126 -3.08 5.82 1.53
C TYR A 126 -4.25 6.80 1.46
N SER A 127 -3.99 8.05 1.05
CA SER A 127 -5.03 9.07 0.90
C SER A 127 -6.14 8.65 -0.05
N GLN A 128 -5.79 8.05 -1.20
CA GLN A 128 -6.76 7.55 -2.16
C GLN A 128 -7.58 6.40 -1.55
N ALA A 129 -6.94 5.46 -0.86
CA ALA A 129 -7.61 4.29 -0.27
C ALA A 129 -8.62 4.64 0.83
N ILE A 130 -8.44 5.78 1.50
CA ILE A 130 -9.38 6.28 2.52
C ILE A 130 -10.28 7.41 2.01
N ASP A 131 -10.35 7.63 0.69
CA ASP A 131 -11.19 8.66 0.10
C ASP A 131 -10.87 10.08 0.64
N MET A 132 -9.59 10.36 0.87
CA MET A 132 -9.06 11.64 1.39
C MET A 132 -9.68 12.07 2.73
N GLN A 133 -10.10 11.11 3.56
CA GLN A 133 -10.65 11.39 4.89
C GLN A 133 -9.54 11.49 5.92
N PHE A 134 -9.07 12.71 6.19
CA PHE A 134 -7.93 12.95 7.07
C PHE A 134 -8.36 13.18 8.53
N ASN A 135 -7.72 12.47 9.46
CA ASN A 135 -7.84 12.65 10.91
C ASN A 135 -6.45 12.58 11.56
N ASP A 136 -6.36 12.67 12.89
CA ASP A 136 -5.06 12.64 13.57
C ASP A 136 -4.32 11.29 13.40
N GLU A 137 -5.06 10.18 13.36
CA GLU A 137 -4.49 8.84 13.12
C GLU A 137 -3.86 8.77 11.72
N TYR A 138 -4.52 9.33 10.71
CA TYR A 138 -4.03 9.41 9.35
C TYR A 138 -2.65 10.08 9.30
N TYR A 139 -2.48 11.24 9.95
CA TYR A 139 -1.18 11.92 9.95
C TYR A 139 -0.12 11.10 10.67
N GLY A 140 -0.48 10.40 11.75
CA GLY A 140 0.43 9.48 12.44
C GLY A 140 0.92 8.36 11.51
N HIS A 141 -0.01 7.68 10.83
CA HIS A 141 0.30 6.58 9.92
C HIS A 141 1.03 7.03 8.65
N SER A 142 0.60 8.14 8.04
CA SER A 142 1.23 8.72 6.86
C SER A 142 2.66 9.20 7.16
N PHE A 143 2.87 9.82 8.32
CA PHE A 143 4.20 10.21 8.78
C PHE A 143 5.10 9.00 9.05
N GLU A 144 4.58 7.95 9.68
CA GLU A 144 5.35 6.73 9.90
C GLU A 144 5.77 6.06 8.58
N ALA A 145 4.84 5.96 7.61
CA ALA A 145 5.16 5.48 6.27
C ALA A 145 6.22 6.35 5.58
N PHE A 146 6.14 7.67 5.74
CA PHE A 146 7.16 8.59 5.23
C PHE A 146 8.55 8.34 5.82
N VAL A 147 8.65 8.20 7.15
CA VAL A 147 9.93 7.87 7.80
C VAL A 147 10.48 6.54 7.30
N LEU A 148 9.62 5.53 7.14
CA LEU A 148 10.06 4.23 6.60
C LEU A 148 10.60 4.36 5.18
N MET A 149 9.88 5.05 4.28
CA MET A 149 10.34 5.30 2.92
C MET A 149 11.74 5.92 2.93
N GLU A 150 11.97 6.86 3.85
CA GLU A 150 13.23 7.55 3.92
C GLU A 150 14.37 6.67 4.45
N LEU A 151 14.08 5.79 5.41
CA LEU A 151 15.01 4.75 5.87
C LEU A 151 15.36 3.74 4.78
N ILE A 152 14.36 3.32 3.97
CA ILE A 152 14.59 2.42 2.83
C ILE A 152 15.51 3.10 1.82
N ARG A 153 15.27 4.38 1.51
CA ARG A 153 16.11 5.17 0.62
C ARG A 153 17.55 5.23 1.13
N LEU A 154 17.75 5.56 2.41
CA LEU A 154 19.07 5.63 3.04
C LEU A 154 19.80 4.28 3.05
N ARG A 155 19.09 3.16 3.23
CA ARG A 155 19.67 1.82 3.13
C ARG A 155 20.17 1.50 1.73
N GLY A 156 19.54 2.05 0.69
CA GLY A 156 20.05 1.97 -0.69
C GLY A 156 21.40 2.68 -0.87
N TYR A 157 21.64 3.77 -0.13
CA TYR A 157 22.91 4.49 -0.13
C TYR A 157 23.99 3.84 0.76
N LEU A 158 23.57 3.27 1.88
CA LEU A 158 24.41 2.54 2.81
C LEU A 158 24.46 1.07 2.39
N ARG A 159 25.28 0.74 1.39
CA ARG A 159 25.63 -0.66 1.08
C ARG A 159 26.40 -1.27 2.27
N ILE A 160 25.66 -1.79 3.25
CA ILE A 160 26.15 -2.65 4.34
C ILE A 160 25.57 -4.04 4.13
#